data_AF-A0A315X022-F1
#
_entry.id   AF-A0A315X022-F1
#
_cell.length_a   1.000
_cell.length_b   1.000
_cell.length_c   1.000
_cell.angle_alpha   90.00
_cell.angle_beta   90.00
_cell.angle_gamma   90.00
#
_symmetry.space_group_name_H-M   'P 1'
#
loop_
_entity.id
_entity.type
_entity.pdbx_description
1 polymer ?
#
loop_
_entity_poly.entity_id
_entity_poly.type
_entity_poly.pdbx_seq_one_letter_code
_entity_poly.pdbx_strand_id
1 'polypeptide(L)'
;MQRAILVAILCLLCLATVAEAQTKVQPYAFVSIEAPNYTHSSYAWNWARVGVKAMPKGFFGGQEMIHLEYDLVTSQVKYSYLKWDHSAGSGQISVVAGKYLALPQWSYPAPKSLQLTRWVDAEGGQMPIYCTGVALWYSLSNYQIQMSQYDHDRFGLRLAAGPVSGYWLSHTCYGRTLQQSFGNWLNPFTGFTVYYSHRTVWFVQNSVALPQHLRAFGQFDFGQTGQEENYLAGLTWEYSPNSFVKAFYEPRLETFQMHATFSF
;
A
#
# COMPACT_ATOMS: atom_id res chain seq x y z
N MET A 1 1.28 -11.22 -24.10
CA MET A 1 1.63 -10.14 -25.05
C MET A 1 0.43 -9.26 -25.44
N GLN A 2 -0.67 -9.81 -25.95
CA GLN A 2 -1.86 -9.02 -26.36
C GLN A 2 -2.47 -8.12 -25.26
N ARG A 3 -2.47 -8.55 -24.00
CA ARG A 3 -3.00 -7.75 -22.87
C ARG A 3 -2.13 -6.54 -22.50
N ALA A 4 -0.80 -6.68 -22.60
CA ALA A 4 0.14 -5.58 -22.38
C ALA A 4 0.04 -4.52 -23.49
N ILE A 5 -0.20 -4.95 -24.73
CA ILE A 5 -0.51 -4.08 -25.86
C ILE A 5 -1.82 -3.33 -25.60
N LEU A 6 -2.85 -4.00 -25.09
CA LEU A 6 -4.12 -3.36 -24.76
C LEU A 6 -3.98 -2.29 -23.65
N VAL A 7 -3.16 -2.54 -22.64
CA VAL A 7 -2.86 -1.58 -21.56
C VAL A 7 -2.00 -0.42 -22.06
N ALA A 8 -0.99 -0.69 -22.91
CA ALA A 8 -0.23 0.37 -23.57
C ALA A 8 -1.12 1.23 -24.47
N ILE A 9 -2.07 0.61 -25.20
CA ILE A 9 -3.10 1.29 -25.98
C ILE A 9 -4.04 2.09 -25.08
N LEU A 10 -4.46 1.57 -23.92
CA LEU A 10 -5.28 2.30 -22.95
C LEU A 10 -4.53 3.49 -22.34
N CYS A 11 -3.25 3.32 -22.00
CA CYS A 11 -2.39 4.42 -21.55
C CYS A 11 -2.21 5.46 -22.67
N LEU A 12 -2.00 5.04 -23.91
CA LEU A 12 -1.92 5.92 -25.09
C LEU A 12 -3.25 6.61 -25.40
N LEU A 13 -4.40 5.95 -25.21
CA LEU A 13 -5.73 6.53 -25.39
C LEU A 13 -6.08 7.51 -24.27
N CYS A 14 -5.70 7.22 -23.02
CA CYS A 14 -5.79 8.19 -21.91
C CYS A 14 -4.83 9.37 -22.11
N LEU A 15 -3.68 9.17 -22.73
CA LEU A 15 -2.78 10.27 -23.13
C LEU A 15 -3.38 11.08 -24.30
N ALA A 16 -4.10 10.43 -25.22
CA ALA A 16 -4.71 11.08 -26.39
C ALA A 16 -6.00 11.86 -26.07
N THR A 17 -6.80 11.44 -25.08
CA THR A 17 -8.01 12.16 -24.65
C THR A 17 -7.73 13.34 -23.72
N VAL A 18 -6.48 13.51 -23.29
CA VAL A 18 -6.04 14.56 -22.36
C VAL A 18 -5.26 15.67 -23.09
N ALA A 19 -5.48 15.81 -24.40
CA ALA A 19 -4.93 16.85 -25.26
C ALA A 19 -5.49 18.26 -24.99
N GLU A 20 -5.75 18.59 -23.72
CA GLU A 20 -5.92 19.96 -23.26
C GLU A 20 -4.63 20.38 -22.55
N ALA A 21 -4.01 21.48 -23.00
CA ALA A 21 -2.69 21.97 -22.57
C ALA A 21 -2.54 22.26 -21.07
N GLN A 22 -3.57 22.02 -20.26
CA GLN A 22 -3.64 22.34 -18.82
C GLN A 22 -3.77 21.11 -17.92
N THR A 23 -3.76 19.88 -18.47
CA THR A 23 -3.78 18.67 -17.65
C THR A 23 -2.37 18.17 -17.35
N LYS A 24 -2.07 17.97 -16.07
CA LYS A 24 -0.81 17.34 -15.66
C LYS A 24 -0.97 15.82 -15.65
N VAL A 25 -0.17 15.14 -16.46
CA VAL A 25 -0.13 13.67 -16.52
C VAL A 25 1.19 13.17 -15.96
N GLN A 26 1.12 12.19 -15.06
CA GLN A 26 2.27 11.59 -14.38
C GLN A 26 2.21 10.07 -14.56
N PRO A 27 2.77 9.54 -15.67
CA PRO A 27 2.99 8.10 -15.79
C PRO A 27 4.06 7.67 -14.77
N TYR A 28 3.95 6.44 -14.30
CA TYR A 28 4.96 5.83 -13.43
C TYR A 28 4.98 4.32 -13.64
N ALA A 29 6.09 3.70 -13.28
CA ALA A 29 6.20 2.26 -13.27
C ALA A 29 7.03 1.82 -12.07
N PHE A 30 6.75 0.62 -11.57
CA PHE A 30 7.63 0.00 -10.59
C PHE A 30 7.62 -1.50 -10.71
N VAL A 31 8.74 -2.11 -10.36
CA VAL A 31 8.91 -3.55 -10.47
C VAL A 31 9.73 -4.11 -9.34
N SER A 32 9.35 -5.30 -8.86
CA SER A 32 10.09 -6.07 -7.88
C SER A 32 10.38 -7.46 -8.41
N ILE A 33 11.65 -7.84 -8.33
CA ILE A 33 12.20 -9.11 -8.79
C ILE A 33 12.81 -9.82 -7.58
N GLU A 34 12.45 -11.08 -7.37
CA GLU A 34 13.11 -12.00 -6.46
C GLU A 34 14.28 -12.68 -7.18
N ALA A 35 15.47 -12.62 -6.58
CA ALA A 35 16.65 -13.31 -7.05
C ALA A 35 16.55 -14.83 -6.77
N PRO A 36 17.22 -15.68 -7.57
CA PRO A 36 17.31 -17.10 -7.30
C PRO A 36 17.79 -17.38 -5.87
N ASN A 37 17.24 -18.44 -5.27
CA ASN A 37 17.60 -18.92 -3.94
C ASN A 37 17.84 -20.45 -3.99
N TYR A 38 18.00 -21.09 -2.84
CA TYR A 38 18.31 -22.53 -2.78
C TYR A 38 17.15 -23.42 -3.29
N THR A 39 15.91 -22.92 -3.27
CA THR A 39 14.71 -23.66 -3.70
C THR A 39 14.24 -23.27 -5.11
N HIS A 40 14.66 -22.10 -5.62
CA HIS A 40 14.27 -21.56 -6.92
C HIS A 40 15.49 -21.08 -7.70
N SER A 41 15.80 -21.75 -8.83
CA SER A 41 16.97 -21.45 -9.66
C SER A 41 16.78 -20.28 -10.64
N SER A 42 15.59 -19.71 -10.72
CA SER A 42 15.23 -18.64 -11.65
C SER A 42 14.75 -17.38 -10.94
N TYR A 43 15.00 -16.23 -11.55
CA TYR A 43 14.39 -14.97 -11.13
C TYR A 43 12.86 -15.04 -11.22
N ALA A 44 12.18 -14.55 -10.18
CA ALA A 44 10.73 -14.46 -10.14
C ALA A 44 10.26 -13.00 -10.04
N TRP A 45 9.14 -12.67 -10.68
CA TRP A 45 8.56 -11.32 -10.58
C TRP A 45 7.55 -11.31 -9.43
N ASN A 46 7.81 -10.51 -8.40
CA ASN A 46 6.86 -10.32 -7.29
C ASN A 46 5.68 -9.47 -7.76
N TRP A 47 5.99 -8.37 -8.43
CA TRP A 47 5.02 -7.47 -9.04
C TRP A 47 5.72 -6.62 -10.09
N ALA A 48 4.99 -6.27 -11.14
CA ALA A 48 5.42 -5.32 -12.16
C ALA A 48 4.21 -4.46 -12.47
N ARG A 49 4.23 -3.19 -12.09
CA ARG A 49 3.07 -2.30 -12.17
C ARG A 49 3.37 -1.09 -13.00
N VAL A 50 2.37 -0.71 -13.78
CA VAL A 50 2.36 0.52 -14.57
C VAL A 50 1.13 1.31 -14.19
N GLY A 51 1.26 2.61 -14.10
CA GLY A 51 0.14 3.46 -13.75
C GLY A 51 0.31 4.88 -14.25
N VAL A 52 -0.78 5.62 -14.11
CA VAL A 52 -0.86 7.02 -14.48
C VAL A 52 -1.73 7.76 -13.48
N LYS A 53 -1.28 8.96 -13.11
CA LYS A 53 -2.09 9.96 -12.43
C LYS A 53 -2.32 11.12 -13.38
N ALA A 54 -3.57 11.42 -13.66
CA ALA A 54 -3.96 12.60 -14.43
C ALA A 54 -4.67 13.59 -13.50
N MET A 55 -4.24 14.85 -13.52
CA MET A 55 -4.81 15.93 -12.73
C MET A 55 -5.44 16.93 -13.70
N PRO A 56 -6.67 16.68 -14.17
CA PRO A 56 -7.35 17.60 -15.05
C PRO A 56 -7.67 18.90 -14.32
N LYS A 57 -7.93 19.95 -15.08
CA LYS A 57 -8.30 21.24 -14.49
C LYS A 57 -9.71 21.18 -13.89
N GLY A 58 -9.79 21.47 -12.59
CA GLY A 58 -10.95 21.91 -11.81
C GLY A 58 -12.33 21.83 -12.47
N PHE A 59 -12.89 20.63 -12.65
CA PHE A 59 -14.26 20.45 -13.17
C PHE A 59 -15.30 20.80 -12.09
N PHE A 60 -14.98 20.56 -10.81
CA PHE A 60 -15.91 20.67 -9.69
C PHE A 60 -15.45 21.72 -8.66
N GLY A 61 -14.66 22.72 -9.07
CA GLY A 61 -14.16 23.76 -8.15
C GLY A 61 -13.21 23.22 -7.07
N GLY A 62 -12.58 22.07 -7.30
CA GLY A 62 -11.57 21.45 -6.43
C GLY A 62 -10.33 21.02 -7.19
N GLN A 63 -9.52 20.16 -6.58
CA GLN A 63 -8.41 19.47 -7.24
C GLN A 63 -8.81 18.03 -7.54
N GLU A 64 -8.97 17.70 -8.82
CA GLU A 64 -9.29 16.34 -9.27
C GLU A 64 -8.04 15.54 -9.62
N MET A 65 -8.11 14.23 -9.40
CA MET A 65 -7.08 13.29 -9.80
C MET A 65 -7.69 11.96 -10.21
N ILE A 66 -7.37 11.52 -11.42
CA ILE A 66 -7.71 10.19 -11.94
C ILE A 66 -6.48 9.31 -11.75
N HIS A 67 -6.65 8.16 -11.10
CA HIS A 67 -5.58 7.20 -10.84
C HIS A 67 -5.91 5.85 -11.47
N LEU A 68 -5.03 5.38 -12.35
CA LEU A 68 -5.09 4.04 -12.93
C LEU A 68 -3.77 3.33 -12.65
N GLU A 69 -3.83 2.10 -12.13
CA GLU A 69 -2.67 1.23 -11.94
C GLU A 69 -3.04 -0.21 -12.30
N TYR A 70 -2.18 -0.82 -13.12
CA TYR A 70 -2.31 -2.20 -13.56
C TYR A 70 -1.08 -3.01 -13.18
N ASP A 71 -1.31 -4.19 -12.63
CA ASP A 71 -0.26 -5.15 -12.28
C ASP A 71 -0.14 -6.19 -13.39
N LEU A 72 1.00 -6.18 -14.08
CA LEU A 72 1.32 -7.02 -15.22
C LEU A 72 1.52 -8.49 -14.82
N VAL A 73 2.02 -8.75 -13.61
CA VAL A 73 2.28 -10.11 -13.12
C VAL A 73 0.96 -10.81 -12.82
N THR A 74 0.07 -10.14 -12.08
CA THR A 74 -1.24 -10.71 -11.71
C THR A 74 -2.32 -10.45 -12.76
N SER A 75 -2.04 -9.66 -13.79
CA SER A 75 -3.01 -9.22 -14.81
C SER A 75 -4.27 -8.55 -14.21
N GLN A 76 -4.10 -7.76 -13.15
CA GLN A 76 -5.20 -7.14 -12.41
C GLN A 76 -5.05 -5.62 -12.28
N VAL A 77 -6.17 -4.91 -12.41
CA VAL A 77 -6.26 -3.49 -12.03
C VAL A 77 -6.18 -3.37 -10.51
N LYS A 78 -5.22 -2.59 -10.01
CA LYS A 78 -5.04 -2.30 -8.59
C LYS A 78 -5.70 -0.98 -8.20
N TYR A 79 -5.51 0.07 -9.00
CA TYR A 79 -6.20 1.35 -8.86
C TYR A 79 -7.01 1.68 -10.12
N SER A 80 -8.23 2.17 -9.92
CA SER A 80 -9.04 2.79 -10.96
C SER A 80 -10.07 3.68 -10.29
N TYR A 81 -9.68 4.90 -9.93
CA TYR A 81 -10.54 5.81 -9.19
C TYR A 81 -10.38 7.27 -9.61
N LEU A 82 -11.44 8.03 -9.38
CA LEU A 82 -11.44 9.49 -9.37
C LEU A 82 -11.33 9.96 -7.91
N LYS A 83 -10.47 10.93 -7.66
CA LYS A 83 -10.37 11.66 -6.41
C LYS A 83 -10.72 13.12 -6.66
N TRP A 84 -11.47 13.72 -5.75
CA TRP A 84 -11.73 15.15 -5.69
C TRP A 84 -11.33 15.65 -4.31
N ASP A 85 -10.51 16.70 -4.27
CA ASP A 85 -10.03 17.34 -3.05
C ASP A 85 -10.55 18.78 -2.97
N HIS A 86 -11.03 19.18 -1.79
CA HIS A 86 -11.52 20.53 -1.53
C HIS A 86 -11.15 21.01 -0.13
N SER A 87 -10.70 22.25 -0.03
CA SER A 87 -10.41 22.88 1.26
C SER A 87 -11.71 23.33 1.91
N ALA A 88 -12.00 22.86 3.12
CA ALA A 88 -13.19 23.20 3.88
C ALA A 88 -12.79 23.74 5.25
N GLY A 89 -12.86 25.07 5.40
CA GLY A 89 -12.35 25.78 6.58
C GLY A 89 -10.85 25.56 6.75
N SER A 90 -10.44 25.09 7.93
CA SER A 90 -9.04 24.73 8.25
C SER A 90 -8.65 23.30 7.85
N GLY A 91 -9.59 22.52 7.30
CA GLY A 91 -9.36 21.13 6.90
C GLY A 91 -9.42 20.91 5.39
N GLN A 92 -9.21 19.67 5.00
CA GLN A 92 -9.35 19.20 3.62
C GLN A 92 -10.33 18.03 3.58
N ILE A 93 -11.32 18.13 2.69
CA ILE A 93 -12.23 17.06 2.33
C ILE A 93 -11.71 16.39 1.07
N SER A 94 -11.72 15.06 1.05
CA SER A 94 -11.44 14.26 -0.14
C SER A 94 -12.58 13.29 -0.41
N VAL A 95 -13.05 13.22 -1.64
CA VAL A 95 -13.96 12.17 -2.11
C VAL A 95 -13.21 11.29 -3.10
N VAL A 96 -13.30 9.98 -2.92
CA VAL A 96 -12.71 8.98 -3.82
C VAL A 96 -13.81 8.05 -4.30
N ALA A 97 -13.92 7.82 -5.61
CA ALA A 97 -14.89 6.91 -6.19
C ALA A 97 -14.22 5.98 -7.21
N GLY A 98 -14.48 4.67 -7.10
CA GLY A 98 -13.89 3.63 -7.96
C GLY A 98 -13.18 2.55 -7.14
N LYS A 99 -12.09 2.00 -7.68
CA LYS A 99 -11.27 0.98 -7.02
C LYS A 99 -10.04 1.58 -6.37
N TYR A 100 -9.95 1.53 -5.04
CA TYR A 100 -8.90 2.15 -4.22
C TYR A 100 -8.42 1.21 -3.10
N LEU A 101 -7.38 1.60 -2.34
CA LEU A 101 -6.93 0.86 -1.16
C LEU A 101 -8.00 0.89 -0.06
N ALA A 102 -8.31 -0.26 0.52
CA ALA A 102 -9.19 -0.32 1.69
C ALA A 102 -8.64 0.55 2.83
N LEU A 103 -9.52 1.15 3.64
CA LEU A 103 -9.12 2.17 4.62
C LEU A 103 -7.95 1.77 5.55
N PRO A 104 -7.90 0.54 6.12
CA PRO A 104 -6.79 0.14 6.97
C PRO A 104 -5.44 0.13 6.25
N GLN A 105 -5.44 -0.15 4.94
CA GLN A 105 -4.25 -0.28 4.11
C GLN A 105 -3.50 1.04 3.92
N TRP A 106 -4.16 2.18 4.18
CA TRP A 106 -3.53 3.50 4.16
C TRP A 106 -2.50 3.69 5.29
N SER A 107 -2.53 2.84 6.32
CA SER A 107 -1.52 2.82 7.37
C SER A 107 -0.27 2.00 7.01
N TYR A 108 -0.30 1.27 5.89
CA TYR A 108 0.80 0.37 5.50
C TYR A 108 1.59 0.96 4.32
N PRO A 109 2.90 0.70 4.24
CA PRO A 109 3.68 1.08 3.07
C PRO A 109 3.09 0.46 1.80
N ALA A 110 2.86 1.29 0.79
CA ALA A 110 2.46 0.82 -0.54
C ALA A 110 3.58 -0.05 -1.15
N PRO A 111 3.29 -0.92 -2.14
CA PRO A 111 4.29 -1.82 -2.72
C PRO A 111 5.57 -1.13 -3.19
N LYS A 112 5.47 0.05 -3.82
CA LYS A 112 6.62 0.86 -4.24
C LYS A 112 7.55 1.30 -3.10
N SER A 113 7.04 1.37 -1.88
CA SER A 113 7.77 1.77 -0.67
C SER A 113 7.87 0.63 0.35
N LEU A 114 7.54 -0.60 -0.07
CA LEU A 114 7.46 -1.78 0.80
C LEU A 114 8.86 -2.36 1.00
N GLN A 115 9.62 -1.71 1.88
CA GLN A 115 11.00 -2.07 2.23
C GLN A 115 11.12 -3.34 3.08
N LEU A 116 10.01 -3.83 3.64
CA LEU A 116 9.86 -5.17 4.21
C LEU A 116 9.15 -6.08 3.21
N THR A 117 9.32 -7.40 3.22
CA THR A 117 8.80 -8.25 2.11
C THR A 117 7.31 -8.49 2.11
N ARG A 118 6.69 -8.52 3.28
CA ARG A 118 5.28 -8.80 3.41
C ARG A 118 4.60 -7.68 4.15
N TRP A 119 3.37 -7.40 3.75
CA TRP A 119 2.46 -6.84 4.74
C TRP A 119 2.28 -7.85 5.85
N VAL A 120 1.93 -7.30 6.99
CA VAL A 120 2.08 -8.03 8.22
C VAL A 120 1.13 -9.21 8.24
N ASP A 121 1.51 -10.35 8.83
CA ASP A 121 0.59 -11.51 8.88
C ASP A 121 -0.74 -11.18 9.58
N ALA A 122 -0.75 -10.11 10.36
CA ALA A 122 -1.95 -9.52 10.94
C ALA A 122 -2.99 -9.04 9.91
N GLU A 123 -2.63 -8.91 8.63
CA GLU A 123 -3.57 -8.68 7.53
C GLU A 123 -4.15 -9.99 6.96
N GLY A 124 -3.42 -11.10 7.16
CA GLY A 124 -3.92 -12.47 7.26
C GLY A 124 -4.82 -13.00 6.15
N GLY A 125 -4.83 -12.37 4.97
CA GLY A 125 -5.64 -12.74 3.80
C GLY A 125 -7.15 -12.43 3.92
N GLN A 126 -7.64 -12.07 5.12
CA GLN A 126 -9.06 -11.77 5.35
C GLN A 126 -9.38 -10.27 5.25
N MET A 127 -8.38 -9.41 5.44
CA MET A 127 -8.57 -7.97 5.25
C MET A 127 -8.50 -7.64 3.75
N PRO A 128 -9.49 -6.95 3.17
CA PRO A 128 -9.41 -6.52 1.79
C PRO A 128 -8.25 -5.52 1.63
N ILE A 129 -7.45 -5.72 0.60
CA ILE A 129 -6.36 -4.80 0.27
C ILE A 129 -6.90 -3.65 -0.58
N TYR A 130 -7.68 -4.00 -1.59
CA TYR A 130 -8.36 -3.06 -2.48
C TYR A 130 -9.86 -3.28 -2.37
N CYS A 131 -10.63 -2.21 -2.48
CA CYS A 131 -12.09 -2.26 -2.50
C CYS A 131 -12.64 -1.38 -3.62
N THR A 132 -13.89 -1.64 -4.02
CA THR A 132 -14.58 -0.82 -5.03
C THR A 132 -15.77 -0.13 -4.40
N GLY A 133 -15.85 1.18 -4.50
CA GLY A 133 -16.94 1.95 -3.88
C GLY A 133 -16.69 3.44 -3.85
N VAL A 134 -17.10 4.07 -2.75
CA VAL A 134 -16.91 5.50 -2.49
C VAL A 134 -16.32 5.67 -1.09
N ALA A 135 -15.32 6.53 -0.97
CA ALA A 135 -14.74 6.95 0.29
C ALA A 135 -14.79 8.47 0.44
N LEU A 136 -15.06 8.92 1.67
CA LEU A 136 -15.02 10.31 2.09
C LEU A 136 -13.98 10.46 3.18
N TRP A 137 -13.06 11.40 3.02
CA TRP A 137 -12.03 11.70 3.98
C TRP A 137 -12.15 13.14 4.44
N TYR A 138 -11.86 13.37 5.70
CA TYR A 138 -11.65 14.68 6.27
C TYR A 138 -10.32 14.67 7.02
N SER A 139 -9.47 15.65 6.75
CA SER A 139 -8.20 15.82 7.45
C SER A 139 -8.11 17.23 8.02
N LEU A 140 -7.65 17.31 9.27
CA LEU A 140 -7.44 18.55 10.00
C LEU A 140 -6.19 18.40 10.86
N SER A 141 -5.12 19.09 10.50
CA SER A 141 -3.83 18.99 11.19
C SER A 141 -3.37 17.52 11.32
N ASN A 142 -3.22 17.00 12.54
CA ASN A 142 -2.84 15.62 12.86
C ASN A 142 -4.03 14.64 12.91
N TYR A 143 -5.26 15.10 12.69
CA TYR A 143 -6.45 14.24 12.72
C TYR A 143 -6.91 13.89 11.30
N GLN A 144 -7.28 12.63 11.11
CA GLN A 144 -7.92 12.17 9.87
C GLN A 144 -9.10 11.26 10.19
N ILE A 145 -10.20 11.48 9.48
CA ILE A 145 -11.38 10.63 9.50
C ILE A 145 -11.59 10.16 8.07
N GLN A 146 -11.74 8.85 7.89
CA GLN A 146 -12.02 8.25 6.60
C GLN A 146 -13.18 7.29 6.75
N MET A 147 -14.16 7.43 5.87
CA MET A 147 -15.33 6.56 5.80
C MET A 147 -15.44 6.03 4.38
N SER A 148 -15.92 4.80 4.23
CA SER A 148 -16.14 4.23 2.90
C SER A 148 -17.33 3.29 2.90
N GLN A 149 -18.12 3.34 1.84
CA GLN A 149 -19.02 2.27 1.45
C GLN A 149 -18.41 1.55 0.26
N TYR A 150 -18.27 0.22 0.34
CA TYR A 150 -17.59 -0.57 -0.66
C TYR A 150 -18.21 -1.96 -0.82
N ASP A 151 -17.94 -2.61 -1.96
CA ASP A 151 -18.38 -3.96 -2.28
C ASP A 151 -19.88 -4.21 -2.00
N HIS A 152 -20.70 -3.25 -2.44
CA HIS A 152 -22.19 -3.22 -2.40
C HIS A 152 -22.84 -3.00 -1.02
N ASP A 153 -22.33 -3.60 0.06
CA ASP A 153 -22.98 -3.55 1.38
C ASP A 153 -22.00 -3.37 2.56
N ARG A 154 -20.71 -3.18 2.30
CA ARG A 154 -19.70 -3.06 3.34
C ARG A 154 -19.41 -1.61 3.66
N PHE A 155 -19.14 -1.36 4.95
CA PHE A 155 -18.74 -0.07 5.47
C PHE A 155 -17.39 -0.17 6.16
N GLY A 156 -16.58 0.86 5.96
CA GLY A 156 -15.29 1.03 6.58
C GLY A 156 -15.21 2.38 7.26
N LEU A 157 -14.57 2.40 8.43
CA LEU A 157 -14.18 3.60 9.15
C LEU A 157 -12.69 3.50 9.51
N ARG A 158 -11.96 4.59 9.35
CA ARG A 158 -10.62 4.77 9.92
C ARG A 158 -10.53 6.14 10.56
N LEU A 159 -10.00 6.18 11.77
CA LEU A 159 -9.70 7.38 12.52
C LEU A 159 -8.20 7.40 12.78
N ALA A 160 -7.53 8.52 12.54
CA ALA A 160 -6.12 8.70 12.88
C ALA A 160 -5.91 9.99 13.66
N ALA A 161 -5.02 9.94 14.64
CA ALA A 161 -4.57 11.06 15.45
C ALA A 161 -3.04 10.96 15.61
N GLY A 162 -2.32 11.66 14.73
CA GLY A 162 -0.87 11.57 14.62
C GLY A 162 -0.42 10.14 14.33
N PRO A 163 0.40 9.52 15.20
CA PRO A 163 0.96 8.19 14.97
C PRO A 163 -0.02 7.04 15.20
N VAL A 164 -1.16 7.30 15.85
CA VAL A 164 -2.14 6.26 16.19
C VAL A 164 -3.27 6.29 15.18
N SER A 165 -3.68 5.11 14.70
CA SER A 165 -4.91 4.96 13.93
C SER A 165 -5.73 3.78 14.44
N GLY A 166 -7.05 3.91 14.37
CA GLY A 166 -8.02 2.85 14.60
C GLY A 166 -8.85 2.65 13.35
N TYR A 167 -9.27 1.42 13.09
CA TYR A 167 -10.13 1.10 11.96
C TYR A 167 -11.17 0.04 12.30
N TRP A 168 -12.25 0.07 11.54
CA TRP A 168 -13.32 -0.91 11.57
C TRP A 168 -13.81 -1.15 10.16
N LEU A 169 -13.93 -2.42 9.79
CA LEU A 169 -14.51 -2.90 8.55
C LEU A 169 -15.69 -3.81 8.91
N SER A 170 -16.90 -3.41 8.53
CA SER A 170 -18.13 -4.16 8.80
C SER A 170 -17.99 -5.62 8.38
N HIS A 171 -18.42 -6.54 9.24
CA HIS A 171 -18.39 -7.99 9.02
C HIS A 171 -16.99 -8.59 8.73
N THR A 172 -15.91 -7.81 8.83
CA THR A 172 -14.54 -8.26 8.55
C THR A 172 -13.67 -8.21 9.79
N CYS A 173 -13.35 -7.01 10.28
CA CYS A 173 -12.46 -6.83 11.42
C CYS A 173 -12.54 -5.43 12.04
N TYR A 174 -11.90 -5.27 13.19
CA TYR A 174 -11.52 -3.98 13.73
C TYR A 174 -10.10 -4.06 14.29
N GLY A 175 -9.44 -2.92 14.39
CA GLY A 175 -8.06 -2.90 14.83
C GLY A 175 -7.52 -1.51 15.04
N ARG A 176 -6.23 -1.49 15.35
CA ARG A 176 -5.46 -0.28 15.57
C ARG A 176 -4.05 -0.47 15.09
N THR A 177 -3.43 0.61 14.65
CA THR A 177 -2.00 0.68 14.38
C THR A 177 -1.38 1.85 15.11
N LEU A 178 -0.11 1.72 15.46
CA LEU A 178 0.74 2.80 15.93
C LEU A 178 2.00 2.80 15.07
N GLN A 179 2.28 3.92 14.42
CA GLN A 179 3.48 4.15 13.64
C GLN A 179 4.15 5.42 14.14
N GLN A 180 5.29 5.27 14.80
CA GLN A 180 6.03 6.38 15.38
C GLN A 180 7.49 6.31 14.96
N SER A 181 8.10 7.48 14.73
CA SER A 181 9.54 7.60 14.53
C SER A 181 10.16 8.35 15.70
N PHE A 182 11.23 7.79 16.26
CA PHE A 182 12.07 8.39 17.28
C PHE A 182 13.50 8.59 16.75
N GLY A 183 13.62 8.96 15.48
CA GLY A 183 14.89 9.15 14.79
C GLY A 183 15.43 7.86 14.18
N ASN A 184 16.76 7.73 14.12
CA ASN A 184 17.38 6.67 13.33
C ASN A 184 17.27 5.27 13.96
N TRP A 185 17.16 5.16 15.29
CA TRP A 185 17.35 3.89 15.99
C TRP A 185 16.05 3.18 16.40
N LEU A 186 14.94 3.90 16.44
CA LEU A 186 13.67 3.38 16.94
C LEU A 186 12.51 3.94 16.13
N ASN A 187 11.93 3.09 15.29
CA ASN A 187 10.83 3.39 14.39
C ASN A 187 9.75 2.31 14.51
N PRO A 188 9.08 2.20 15.67
CA PRO A 188 8.09 1.15 15.90
C PRO A 188 6.88 1.35 14.99
N PHE A 189 6.48 0.26 14.36
CA PHE A 189 5.21 0.09 13.70
C PHE A 189 4.54 -1.16 14.26
N THR A 190 3.46 -0.99 14.99
CA THR A 190 2.70 -2.10 15.58
C THR A 190 1.26 -2.01 15.12
N GLY A 191 0.62 -3.17 15.00
CA GLY A 191 -0.80 -3.26 14.74
C GLY A 191 -1.42 -4.43 15.46
N PHE A 192 -2.71 -4.30 15.70
CA PHE A 192 -3.54 -5.29 16.37
C PHE A 192 -4.89 -5.32 15.65
N THR A 193 -5.31 -6.52 15.24
CA THR A 193 -6.55 -6.75 14.52
C THR A 193 -7.33 -7.89 15.16
N VAL A 194 -8.63 -7.68 15.35
CA VAL A 194 -9.60 -8.71 15.72
C VAL A 194 -10.55 -8.92 14.55
N TYR A 195 -10.62 -10.14 14.06
CA TYR A 195 -11.55 -10.55 13.01
C TYR A 195 -12.84 -11.10 13.62
N TYR A 196 -13.96 -10.89 12.94
CA TYR A 196 -15.25 -11.46 13.36
C TYR A 196 -15.27 -12.99 13.30
N SER A 197 -14.31 -13.62 12.61
CA SER A 197 -14.09 -15.07 12.66
C SER A 197 -13.40 -15.56 13.94
N HIS A 198 -13.38 -14.74 15.00
CA HIS A 198 -12.70 -15.00 16.28
C HIS A 198 -11.18 -15.15 16.21
N ARG A 199 -10.55 -14.69 15.11
CA ARG A 199 -9.10 -14.65 14.98
C ARG A 199 -8.58 -13.31 15.51
N THR A 200 -7.60 -13.36 16.41
CA THR A 200 -6.86 -12.18 16.87
C THR A 200 -5.42 -12.29 16.40
N VAL A 201 -4.90 -11.20 15.86
CA VAL A 201 -3.54 -11.10 15.35
C VAL A 201 -2.93 -9.77 15.74
N TRP A 202 -1.63 -9.77 15.95
CA TRP A 202 -0.89 -8.57 16.27
C TRP A 202 0.54 -8.67 15.76
N PHE A 203 1.17 -7.52 15.60
CA PHE A 203 2.54 -7.47 15.14
C PHE A 203 3.30 -6.31 15.76
N VAL A 204 4.61 -6.48 15.77
CA VAL A 204 5.55 -5.44 16.10
C VAL A 204 6.65 -5.45 15.07
N GLN A 205 6.83 -4.32 14.40
CA GLN A 205 7.92 -4.06 13.47
C GLN A 205 8.75 -2.90 14.02
N ASN A 206 10.06 -2.98 13.83
CA ASN A 206 10.96 -1.84 14.03
C ASN A 206 11.90 -1.73 12.83
N SER A 207 12.41 -0.52 12.59
CA SER A 207 13.52 -0.31 11.67
C SER A 207 14.58 0.59 12.26
N VAL A 208 15.83 0.28 11.94
CA VAL A 208 17.03 1.03 12.33
C VAL A 208 17.68 1.53 11.06
N ALA A 209 17.79 2.85 10.92
CA ALA A 209 18.58 3.48 9.87
C ALA A 209 20.07 3.35 10.19
N LEU A 210 20.80 2.76 9.25
CA LEU A 210 22.24 2.58 9.27
C LEU A 210 22.89 3.55 8.26
N PRO A 211 24.22 3.72 8.27
CA PRO A 211 24.91 4.53 7.27
C PRO A 211 24.61 4.10 5.83
N GLN A 212 24.83 5.01 4.86
CA GLN A 212 24.76 4.72 3.43
C GLN A 212 23.38 4.24 2.93
N HIS A 213 22.30 4.82 3.45
CA HIS A 213 20.91 4.47 3.08
C HIS A 213 20.53 3.00 3.33
N LEU A 214 21.27 2.33 4.22
CA LEU A 214 20.96 0.99 4.68
C LEU A 214 19.97 1.07 5.85
N ARG A 215 19.03 0.12 5.93
CA ARG A 215 18.13 -0.03 7.05
C ARG A 215 18.07 -1.49 7.47
N ALA A 216 18.14 -1.73 8.77
CA ALA A 216 17.83 -3.04 9.35
C ALA A 216 16.37 -3.07 9.79
N PHE A 217 15.69 -4.18 9.50
CA PHE A 217 14.30 -4.41 9.86
C PHE A 217 14.19 -5.65 10.73
N GLY A 218 13.30 -5.57 11.70
CA GLY A 218 12.79 -6.73 12.43
C GLY A 218 11.28 -6.61 12.54
N GLN A 219 10.57 -7.68 12.25
CA GLN A 219 9.15 -7.84 12.45
C GLN A 219 8.90 -9.14 13.20
N PHE A 220 7.97 -9.10 14.14
CA PHE A 220 7.45 -10.27 14.81
C PHE A 220 5.93 -10.23 14.73
N ASP A 221 5.36 -11.33 14.25
CA ASP A 221 3.95 -11.50 13.99
C ASP A 221 3.41 -12.59 14.89
N PHE A 222 2.28 -12.29 15.50
CA PHE A 222 1.63 -13.13 16.47
C PHE A 222 0.17 -13.35 16.04
N GLY A 223 -0.36 -14.55 16.25
CA GLY A 223 -1.75 -14.86 15.94
C GLY A 223 -2.21 -16.16 16.59
N GLN A 224 -3.42 -16.17 17.15
CA GLN A 224 -3.91 -17.31 17.93
C GLN A 224 -4.58 -18.39 17.06
N THR A 225 -4.41 -19.64 17.51
CA THR A 225 -4.90 -20.95 17.00
C THR A 225 -4.22 -21.50 15.75
N GLY A 226 -3.21 -22.35 15.95
CA GLY A 226 -2.74 -23.32 14.97
C GLY A 226 -1.67 -22.83 13.98
N GLN A 227 -1.19 -21.59 14.11
CA GLN A 227 -0.04 -21.09 13.35
C GLN A 227 1.09 -20.71 14.29
N GLU A 228 2.30 -21.11 13.92
CA GLU A 228 3.53 -20.75 14.62
C GLU A 228 3.74 -19.23 14.54
N GLU A 229 4.22 -18.64 15.63
CA GLU A 229 4.75 -17.29 15.65
C GLU A 229 5.73 -17.15 14.48
N ASN A 230 5.65 -16.04 13.74
CA ASN A 230 6.55 -15.81 12.62
C ASN A 230 7.29 -14.50 12.80
N TYR A 231 8.54 -14.50 12.40
CA TYR A 231 9.37 -13.31 12.43
C TYR A 231 9.99 -13.08 11.06
N LEU A 232 10.33 -11.84 10.78
CA LEU A 232 11.05 -11.49 9.57
C LEU A 232 12.13 -10.49 9.94
N ALA A 233 13.37 -10.80 9.60
CA ALA A 233 14.51 -9.94 9.84
C ALA A 233 15.30 -9.79 8.54
N GLY A 234 15.80 -8.58 8.30
CA GLY A 234 16.52 -8.30 7.07
C GLY A 234 17.15 -6.92 7.00
N LEU A 235 17.81 -6.69 5.88
CA LEU A 235 18.45 -5.43 5.52
C LEU A 235 17.84 -4.92 4.21
N THR A 236 17.66 -3.61 4.11
CA THR A 236 17.25 -2.94 2.89
C THR A 236 18.18 -1.79 2.61
N TRP A 237 18.77 -1.77 1.41
CA TRP A 237 19.60 -0.69 0.90
C TRP A 237 18.84 0.09 -0.17
N GLU A 238 18.55 1.36 0.12
CA GLU A 238 17.86 2.27 -0.78
C GLU A 238 18.87 3.08 -1.59
N TYR A 239 18.97 2.80 -2.90
CA TYR A 239 19.93 3.47 -3.78
C TYR A 239 19.32 4.65 -4.56
N SER A 240 17.98 4.77 -4.55
CA SER A 240 17.22 5.87 -5.14
C SER A 240 15.82 5.90 -4.51
N PRO A 241 15.09 7.03 -4.48
CA PRO A 241 13.74 7.08 -3.92
C PRO A 241 12.83 5.96 -4.46
N ASN A 242 12.25 5.15 -3.57
CA ASN A 242 11.41 3.98 -3.89
C ASN A 242 12.11 2.87 -4.69
N SER A 243 13.45 2.89 -4.79
CA SER A 243 14.25 1.87 -5.46
C SER A 243 15.31 1.32 -4.51
N PHE A 244 15.21 0.03 -4.20
CA PHE A 244 15.98 -0.58 -3.12
C PHE A 244 16.24 -2.06 -3.37
N VAL A 245 17.30 -2.58 -2.76
CA VAL A 245 17.55 -4.02 -2.65
C VAL A 245 17.30 -4.42 -1.21
N LYS A 246 16.56 -5.49 -0.98
CA LYS A 246 16.36 -6.06 0.36
C LYS A 246 16.76 -7.52 0.40
N ALA A 247 17.38 -7.91 1.50
CA ALA A 247 17.72 -9.29 1.83
C ALA A 247 17.17 -9.62 3.21
N PHE A 248 16.43 -10.72 3.33
CA PHE A 248 15.75 -11.08 4.56
C PHE A 248 15.60 -12.59 4.66
N TYR A 249 15.44 -13.07 5.88
CA TYR A 249 15.12 -14.47 6.16
C TYR A 249 13.60 -14.61 6.30
N GLU A 250 13.00 -15.55 5.57
CA GLU A 250 11.58 -15.93 5.70
C GLU A 250 11.50 -17.31 6.35
N PRO A 251 11.21 -17.39 7.67
CA PRO A 251 11.20 -18.66 8.40
C PRO A 251 10.20 -19.67 7.85
N ARG A 252 9.07 -19.23 7.29
CA ARG A 252 8.08 -20.15 6.69
C ARG A 252 8.58 -20.92 5.49
N LEU A 253 9.53 -20.33 4.78
CA LEU A 253 10.15 -20.93 3.60
C LEU A 253 11.53 -21.51 3.94
N GLU A 254 11.99 -21.34 5.19
CA GLU A 254 13.32 -21.69 5.68
C GLU A 254 14.44 -21.22 4.73
N THR A 255 14.28 -20.04 4.13
CA THR A 255 15.21 -19.53 3.11
C THR A 255 15.53 -18.06 3.29
N PHE A 256 16.73 -17.69 2.86
CA PHE A 256 17.07 -16.30 2.57
C PHE A 256 16.48 -15.91 1.22
N GLN A 257 15.86 -14.74 1.19
CA GLN A 257 15.30 -14.14 0.00
C GLN A 257 15.96 -12.78 -0.25
N MET A 258 16.17 -12.47 -1.52
CA MET A 258 16.76 -11.20 -1.94
C MET A 258 15.90 -10.61 -3.06
N HIS A 259 15.34 -9.43 -2.81
CA HIS A 259 14.46 -8.75 -3.75
C HIS A 259 15.07 -7.43 -4.18
N ALA A 260 15.02 -7.14 -5.48
CA ALA A 260 15.36 -5.84 -6.03
C ALA A 260 14.08 -5.13 -6.50
N THR A 261 13.87 -3.90 -6.04
CA THR A 261 12.77 -3.02 -6.43
C THR A 261 13.32 -1.84 -7.21
N PHE A 262 12.66 -1.51 -8.32
CA PHE A 262 12.95 -0.36 -9.18
C PHE A 262 11.67 0.47 -9.33
N SER A 263 11.79 1.79 -9.20
CA SER A 263 10.72 2.76 -9.44
C SER A 263 11.18 3.75 -10.51
N PHE A 264 10.28 4.07 -11.44
CA PHE A 264 10.48 4.97 -12.59
C PHE A 264 9.41 6.06 -12.61
#